data_AF-A0A7V1M1K8-F1
#
_entry.id   AF-A0A7V1M1K8-F1
#
_cell.length_a   1.000
_cell.length_b   1.000
_cell.length_c   1.000
_cell.angle_alpha   90.00
_cell.angle_beta   90.00
_cell.angle_gamma   90.00
#
_symmetry.space_group_name_H-M   'P 1'
#
loop_
_entity.id
_entity.type
_entity.pdbx_description
1 polymer ?
#
loop_
_entity_poly.entity_id
_entity_poly.type
_entity_poly.pdbx_seq_one_letter_code
_entity_poly.pdbx_strand_id
1 'polypeptide(L)'
;MKLKSYITLALLTLLMVFTALPSLAATFEPKPDTVKLKDGRELHGTIVKEKDGYIWIDLGVGNPMFLSPDKIEEIIRESDTPIPTEVVKDDDKGDQAWERVPGVTRAAVITAEGMVGMQMAAKPLHEAVELLKEEGIDLVVFKVNSGGGYLIEIQQISDVLENEFKPNFRTIAWIDSAISAAAMSTLTLDNIYFMPRGNFGAATGWSGNLVAVKGRALEDVYYKMEKISRRGHHPPEVIKAMQHNKELSYDVDEETGEVKFYQNLSGEYILNDGTDILTFNSQSAQACGFSAGTAGTLEELTALLEPSIGEIEWVGEKVSGVPYPVCKAEQHQLDWRKEVDFQEKRFGEIRAKYMMEIQNAQSVDVASRGGFLRRAEGYLARIKQMVKINPNFGLFQAPKEWILQQEELIRELRRR
;
A
#
# COMPACT_ATOMS: atom_id res chain seq x y z
N MET A 1 -41.66 -43.82 -31.64
CA MET A 1 -42.08 -45.24 -31.49
C MET A 1 -40.92 -46.10 -31.95
N LYS A 2 -40.19 -46.79 -31.06
CA LYS A 2 -40.34 -48.23 -30.73
C LYS A 2 -40.22 -49.11 -32.00
N LEU A 3 -39.37 -50.14 -32.15
CA LEU A 3 -38.55 -50.94 -31.23
C LEU A 3 -37.80 -52.03 -32.08
N LYS A 4 -36.54 -52.38 -31.75
CA LYS A 4 -35.85 -53.73 -31.80
C LYS A 4 -35.91 -54.58 -33.10
N SER A 5 -35.02 -55.51 -33.49
CA SER A 5 -33.74 -56.17 -33.10
C SER A 5 -33.41 -57.11 -34.32
N TYR A 6 -32.19 -57.52 -34.69
CA TYR A 6 -31.46 -58.69 -34.17
C TYR A 6 -30.17 -59.00 -35.01
N ILE A 7 -29.06 -59.26 -34.29
CA ILE A 7 -28.00 -60.31 -34.40
C ILE A 7 -27.40 -60.75 -35.76
N THR A 8 -26.05 -60.67 -35.87
CA THR A 8 -25.08 -61.78 -36.13
C THR A 8 -23.63 -61.22 -36.09
N LEU A 9 -22.77 -61.53 -35.09
CA LEU A 9 -21.86 -62.68 -34.87
C LEU A 9 -20.57 -62.70 -35.72
N ALA A 10 -19.40 -62.41 -35.10
CA ALA A 10 -18.10 -63.11 -35.26
C ALA A 10 -16.98 -62.31 -34.53
N LEU A 11 -16.45 -62.77 -33.39
CA LEU A 11 -15.26 -63.64 -33.22
C LEU A 11 -13.90 -62.92 -33.50
N LEU A 12 -13.19 -62.49 -32.45
CA LEU A 12 -11.79 -62.87 -32.23
C LEU A 12 -11.30 -62.46 -30.84
N THR A 13 -10.94 -63.48 -30.07
CA THR A 13 -10.20 -63.45 -28.80
C THR A 13 -8.71 -63.21 -29.04
N LEU A 14 -8.10 -62.25 -28.34
CA LEU A 14 -6.67 -62.29 -28.03
C LEU A 14 -6.43 -61.85 -26.58
N LEU A 15 -6.06 -62.83 -25.78
CA LEU A 15 -5.66 -62.73 -24.38
C LEU A 15 -4.17 -62.32 -24.36
N MET A 16 -3.82 -61.15 -23.82
CA MET A 16 -2.44 -60.87 -23.40
C MET A 16 -2.37 -60.78 -21.88
N VAL A 17 -1.69 -61.76 -21.32
CA VAL A 17 -1.31 -61.84 -19.91
C VAL A 17 -0.08 -60.95 -19.70
N PHE A 18 -0.24 -59.84 -18.97
CA PHE A 18 0.89 -59.07 -18.45
C PHE A 18 1.36 -59.71 -17.15
N THR A 19 2.54 -60.34 -17.18
CA THR A 19 3.25 -60.78 -15.98
C THR A 19 3.89 -59.58 -15.30
N ALA A 20 3.40 -59.22 -14.12
CA ALA A 20 4.00 -58.20 -13.27
C ALA A 20 5.31 -58.74 -12.66
N LEU A 21 6.43 -58.07 -12.98
CA LEU A 21 7.69 -58.19 -12.24
C LEU A 21 7.65 -57.20 -11.07
N PRO A 22 7.99 -57.60 -9.83
CA PRO A 22 8.15 -56.66 -8.73
C PRO A 22 9.48 -55.93 -8.90
N SER A 23 9.41 -54.65 -9.27
CA SER A 23 10.55 -53.73 -9.15
C SER A 23 10.81 -53.47 -7.67
N LEU A 24 11.91 -54.01 -7.14
CA LEU A 24 12.53 -53.50 -5.91
C LEU A 24 13.01 -52.07 -6.20
N ALA A 25 12.15 -51.08 -5.98
CA ALA A 25 12.58 -49.71 -5.80
C ALA A 25 13.17 -49.62 -4.38
N ALA A 26 14.49 -49.49 -4.28
CA ALA A 26 15.10 -48.99 -3.06
C ALA A 26 14.52 -47.60 -2.79
N THR A 27 13.72 -47.46 -1.75
CA THR A 27 13.27 -46.17 -1.24
C THR A 27 14.49 -45.46 -0.68
N PHE A 28 15.15 -44.65 -1.50
CA PHE A 28 16.01 -43.59 -1.00
C PHE A 28 15.10 -42.64 -0.24
N GLU A 29 15.10 -42.72 1.10
CA GLU A 29 14.57 -41.62 1.91
C GLU A 29 15.51 -40.43 1.68
N PRO A 30 15.05 -39.35 1.04
CA PRO A 30 15.89 -38.18 0.87
C PRO A 30 16.25 -37.66 2.25
N LYS A 31 17.56 -37.49 2.50
CA LYS A 31 18.01 -36.91 3.75
C LYS A 31 17.53 -35.44 3.81
N PRO A 32 17.03 -34.99 4.98
CA PRO A 32 16.54 -33.63 5.13
C PRO A 32 17.68 -32.62 5.01
N ASP A 33 17.41 -31.46 4.40
CA ASP A 33 18.32 -30.33 4.43
C ASP A 33 18.40 -29.76 5.85
N THR A 34 19.52 -29.12 6.19
CA THR A 34 19.74 -28.46 7.47
C THR A 34 19.94 -26.97 7.27
N VAL A 35 19.12 -26.15 7.92
CA VAL A 35 19.23 -24.69 7.92
C VAL A 35 19.66 -24.23 9.30
N LYS A 36 20.86 -23.66 9.40
CA LYS A 36 21.34 -23.01 10.62
C LYS A 36 20.90 -21.56 10.64
N LEU A 37 20.30 -21.15 11.74
CA LEU A 37 19.84 -19.78 11.97
C LEU A 37 20.85 -19.02 12.83
N LYS A 38 20.94 -17.71 12.62
CA LYS A 38 21.84 -16.83 13.40
C LYS A 38 21.54 -16.76 14.89
N ASP A 39 20.38 -17.27 15.32
CA ASP A 39 20.02 -17.41 16.73
C ASP A 39 20.50 -18.73 17.36
N GLY A 40 21.27 -19.53 16.61
CA GLY A 40 21.87 -20.79 17.05
C GLY A 40 20.95 -22.00 16.90
N ARG A 41 19.72 -21.84 16.36
CA ARG A 41 18.83 -22.96 16.08
C ARG A 41 19.17 -23.61 14.74
N GLU A 42 19.02 -24.93 14.68
CA GLU A 42 19.10 -25.71 13.44
C GLU A 42 17.73 -26.28 13.11
N LEU A 43 17.31 -26.13 11.84
CA LEU A 43 16.08 -26.70 11.33
C LEU A 43 16.40 -27.80 10.33
N HIS A 44 15.77 -28.96 10.50
CA HIS A 44 15.91 -30.08 9.58
C HIS A 44 14.60 -30.28 8.82
N GLY A 45 14.64 -30.23 7.49
CA GLY A 45 13.47 -30.35 6.63
C GLY A 45 13.84 -30.23 5.15
N THR A 46 12.85 -30.33 4.27
CA THR A 46 13.08 -30.22 2.82
C THR A 46 12.89 -28.78 2.39
N ILE A 47 13.88 -28.16 1.77
CA ILE A 47 13.68 -26.82 1.20
C ILE A 47 12.84 -26.96 -0.07
N VAL A 48 11.59 -26.47 -0.03
CA VAL A 48 10.63 -26.63 -1.13
C VAL A 48 10.61 -25.45 -2.09
N LYS A 49 11.17 -24.30 -1.67
CA LYS A 49 11.29 -23.10 -2.51
C LYS A 49 12.42 -22.21 -2.00
N GLU A 50 13.16 -21.62 -2.93
CA GLU A 50 14.11 -20.54 -2.66
C GLU A 50 13.89 -19.39 -3.64
N LYS A 51 13.93 -18.15 -3.15
CA LYS A 51 13.82 -16.94 -3.98
C LYS A 51 14.49 -15.78 -3.26
N ASP A 52 15.43 -15.09 -3.91
CA ASP A 52 16.09 -13.87 -3.40
C ASP A 52 16.67 -14.03 -1.97
N GLY A 53 17.23 -15.21 -1.67
CA GLY A 53 17.78 -15.55 -0.35
C GLY A 53 16.74 -15.92 0.71
N TYR A 54 15.45 -15.86 0.39
CA TYR A 54 14.37 -16.39 1.20
C TYR A 54 14.19 -17.88 0.92
N ILE A 55 13.90 -18.66 1.96
CA ILE A 55 13.64 -20.09 1.82
C ILE A 55 12.31 -20.48 2.46
N TRP A 56 11.65 -21.48 1.89
CA TRP A 56 10.52 -22.18 2.47
C TRP A 56 10.95 -23.60 2.77
N ILE A 57 11.03 -23.93 4.05
CA ILE A 57 11.43 -25.27 4.51
C ILE A 57 10.21 -26.03 5.03
N ASP A 58 9.96 -27.20 4.45
CA ASP A 58 8.95 -28.14 4.94
C ASP A 58 9.57 -29.02 6.03
N LEU A 59 9.08 -28.88 7.26
CA LEU A 59 9.54 -29.64 8.42
C LEU A 59 8.80 -30.98 8.59
N GLY A 60 7.96 -31.36 7.61
CA GLY A 60 7.13 -32.57 7.66
C GLY A 60 5.88 -32.44 8.53
N VAL A 61 5.60 -31.23 9.05
CA VAL A 61 4.44 -30.96 9.92
C VAL A 61 3.81 -29.62 9.54
N GLY A 62 2.64 -29.67 8.88
CA GLY A 62 1.89 -28.47 8.49
C GLY A 62 2.39 -27.82 7.21
N ASN A 63 2.21 -26.49 7.10
CA ASN A 63 2.63 -25.73 5.93
C ASN A 63 4.13 -25.37 6.02
N PRO A 64 4.84 -25.22 4.88
CA PRO A 64 6.25 -24.83 4.85
C PRO A 64 6.54 -23.53 5.62
N MET A 65 7.62 -23.54 6.39
CA MET A 65 8.08 -22.41 7.17
C MET A 65 8.89 -21.45 6.31
N PHE A 66 8.48 -20.19 6.29
CA PHE A 66 9.21 -19.12 5.60
C PHE A 66 10.35 -18.57 6.47
N LEU A 67 11.54 -18.47 5.90
CA LEU A 67 12.73 -17.88 6.50
C LEU A 67 13.31 -16.81 5.60
N SER A 68 13.62 -15.66 6.21
CA SER A 68 14.24 -14.52 5.56
C SER A 68 15.77 -14.57 5.65
N PRO A 69 16.51 -14.05 4.66
CA PRO A 69 17.97 -14.19 4.59
C PRO A 69 18.71 -13.57 5.79
N ASP A 70 18.12 -12.56 6.43
CA ASP A 70 18.67 -11.96 7.65
C ASP A 70 18.76 -12.95 8.83
N LYS A 71 17.92 -14.00 8.85
CA LYS A 71 17.86 -15.02 9.91
C LYS A 71 18.70 -16.26 9.63
N ILE A 72 19.10 -16.47 8.38
CA ILE A 72 19.81 -17.66 7.94
C ILE A 72 21.31 -17.39 8.10
N GLU A 73 22.00 -18.29 8.79
CA GLU A 73 23.46 -18.29 8.89
C GLU A 73 24.08 -19.17 7.82
N GLU A 74 23.56 -20.39 7.66
CA GLU A 74 24.11 -21.39 6.74
C GLU A 74 23.00 -22.34 6.29
N ILE A 75 23.07 -22.80 5.03
CA ILE A 75 22.21 -23.86 4.49
C ILE A 75 23.10 -25.03 4.08
N ILE A 76 22.87 -26.19 4.66
CA ILE A 76 23.55 -27.45 4.35
C ILE A 76 22.54 -28.35 3.63
N ARG A 77 22.74 -28.56 2.33
CA ARG A 77 21.86 -29.41 1.52
C ARG A 77 22.37 -30.85 1.53
N GLU A 78 21.50 -31.78 1.92
CA GLU A 78 21.77 -33.22 1.85
C GLU A 78 20.83 -33.96 0.88
N SER A 79 19.84 -33.25 0.31
CA SER A 79 18.96 -33.81 -0.70
C SER A 79 19.49 -33.55 -2.13
N ASP A 80 19.56 -34.62 -2.94
CA ASP A 80 19.86 -34.54 -4.39
C ASP A 80 18.64 -34.08 -5.22
N THR A 81 17.57 -33.61 -4.56
CA THR A 81 16.33 -33.23 -5.25
C THR A 81 16.50 -31.83 -5.83
N PRO A 82 16.38 -31.64 -7.15
CA PRO A 82 16.43 -30.31 -7.75
C PRO A 82 15.27 -29.48 -7.21
N ILE A 83 15.57 -28.49 -6.37
CA ILE A 83 14.58 -27.52 -5.92
C ILE A 83 14.14 -26.74 -7.17
N PRO A 84 12.84 -26.47 -7.37
CA PRO A 84 12.38 -25.48 -8.35
C PRO A 84 12.95 -24.12 -7.96
N THR A 85 14.17 -23.88 -8.41
CA THR A 85 14.71 -22.54 -8.52
C THR A 85 13.91 -22.00 -9.69
N GLU A 86 13.00 -21.05 -9.45
CA GLU A 86 12.64 -20.14 -10.52
C GLU A 86 13.96 -19.44 -10.88
N VAL A 87 14.72 -20.07 -11.78
CA VAL A 87 15.69 -19.40 -12.60
C VAL A 87 14.82 -18.51 -13.48
N VAL A 88 14.41 -17.38 -12.92
CA VAL A 88 14.40 -16.15 -13.69
C VAL A 88 15.74 -16.19 -14.38
N LYS A 89 15.72 -16.31 -15.71
CA LYS A 89 16.90 -15.92 -16.45
C LYS A 89 17.24 -14.56 -15.90
N ASP A 90 18.32 -14.49 -15.12
CA ASP A 90 19.11 -13.29 -15.00
C ASP A 90 19.46 -12.94 -16.44
N ASP A 91 18.55 -12.25 -17.10
CA ASP A 91 18.95 -11.20 -17.99
C ASP A 91 19.75 -10.29 -17.08
N ASP A 92 21.06 -10.51 -17.12
CA ASP A 92 22.13 -9.67 -16.63
C ASP A 92 21.94 -8.25 -17.21
N LYS A 93 20.88 -7.58 -16.76
CA LYS A 93 20.74 -6.13 -16.73
C LYS A 93 21.35 -5.71 -15.41
N GLY A 94 22.63 -6.04 -15.20
CA GLY A 94 23.41 -5.36 -14.19
C GLY A 94 23.17 -3.87 -14.35
N ASP A 95 22.83 -3.19 -13.25
CA ASP A 95 22.48 -1.76 -13.12
C ASP A 95 22.95 -0.93 -14.31
N GLN A 96 22.22 -1.01 -15.44
CA GLN A 96 22.54 -0.20 -16.59
C GLN A 96 22.02 1.17 -16.18
N ALA A 97 22.95 2.03 -15.78
CA ALA A 97 22.71 3.45 -15.65
C ALA A 97 21.90 3.87 -16.88
N TRP A 98 20.65 4.24 -16.63
CA TRP A 98 19.75 4.64 -17.70
C TRP A 98 20.35 5.85 -18.41
N GLU A 99 20.23 5.90 -19.73
CA GLU A 99 20.67 7.05 -20.50
C GLU A 99 19.50 7.96 -20.81
N ARG A 100 19.68 9.27 -20.59
CA ARG A 100 18.63 10.25 -20.88
C ARG A 100 18.50 10.44 -22.37
N VAL A 101 17.35 10.08 -22.94
CA VAL A 101 17.04 10.28 -24.35
C VAL A 101 16.40 11.66 -24.52
N PRO A 102 16.97 12.57 -25.35
CA PRO A 102 16.37 13.87 -25.60
C PRO A 102 14.95 13.77 -26.17
N GLY A 103 14.00 14.50 -25.58
CA GLY A 103 12.61 14.53 -26.03
C GLY A 103 11.72 13.42 -25.48
N VAL A 104 12.29 12.48 -24.71
CA VAL A 104 11.56 11.42 -24.00
C VAL A 104 11.51 11.77 -22.52
N THR A 105 10.30 11.80 -21.95
CA THR A 105 10.05 11.95 -20.52
C THR A 105 9.94 10.57 -19.89
N ARG A 106 10.82 10.25 -18.94
CA ARG A 106 10.71 9.01 -18.16
C ARG A 106 9.68 9.19 -17.05
N ALA A 107 8.66 8.36 -17.04
CA ALA A 107 7.52 8.50 -16.13
C ALA A 107 7.31 7.25 -15.27
N ALA A 108 6.88 7.47 -14.03
CA ALA A 108 6.48 6.41 -13.11
C ALA A 108 5.07 6.67 -12.58
N VAL A 109 4.30 5.60 -12.42
CA VAL A 109 3.04 5.63 -11.65
C VAL A 109 3.36 5.17 -10.23
N ILE A 110 2.93 5.96 -9.24
CA ILE A 110 3.00 5.62 -7.82
C ILE A 110 1.58 5.66 -7.25
N THR A 111 1.21 4.63 -6.52
CA THR A 111 -0.12 4.50 -5.92
C THR A 111 -0.20 5.15 -4.55
N ALA A 112 -1.16 6.04 -4.39
CA ALA A 112 -1.57 6.63 -3.12
C ALA A 112 -2.90 6.01 -2.69
N GLU A 113 -2.82 4.85 -2.04
CA GLU A 113 -3.98 3.98 -1.77
C GLU A 113 -4.15 3.60 -0.29
N GLY A 114 -5.39 3.30 0.08
CA GLY A 114 -5.77 2.89 1.42
C GLY A 114 -5.93 4.07 2.38
N MET A 115 -5.95 3.81 3.69
CA MET A 115 -6.26 4.86 4.67
C MET A 115 -5.10 5.83 4.82
N VAL A 116 -5.41 7.13 4.78
CA VAL A 116 -4.43 8.20 5.01
C VAL A 116 -3.89 8.12 6.44
N GLY A 117 -2.56 8.14 6.57
CA GLY A 117 -1.84 7.92 7.82
C GLY A 117 -1.55 6.45 8.11
N MET A 118 -2.02 5.49 7.30
CA MET A 118 -1.64 4.08 7.45
C MET A 118 -0.99 3.57 6.17
N GLN A 119 -1.81 3.19 5.19
CA GLN A 119 -1.33 2.71 3.89
C GLN A 119 -0.84 3.86 3.02
N MET A 120 -1.58 4.97 2.98
CA MET A 120 -1.15 6.22 2.33
C MET A 120 -0.50 7.11 3.39
N ALA A 121 0.83 7.17 3.41
CA ALA A 121 1.59 7.86 4.46
C ALA A 121 2.79 8.62 3.87
N ALA A 122 3.28 9.63 4.61
CA ALA A 122 4.40 10.46 4.20
C ALA A 122 5.72 9.69 4.17
N LYS A 123 5.92 8.75 5.12
CA LYS A 123 7.15 7.96 5.23
C LYS A 123 7.49 7.18 3.95
N PRO A 124 6.63 6.28 3.41
CA PRO A 124 6.97 5.55 2.19
C PRO A 124 7.11 6.48 0.98
N LEU A 125 6.41 7.63 0.95
CA LEU A 125 6.60 8.62 -0.11
C LEU A 125 8.00 9.26 -0.06
N HIS A 126 8.47 9.64 1.13
CA HIS A 126 9.82 10.15 1.35
C HIS A 126 10.87 9.12 0.90
N GLU A 127 10.71 7.87 1.31
CA GLU A 127 11.61 6.77 0.93
C GLU A 127 11.61 6.50 -0.59
N ALA A 128 10.49 6.76 -1.28
CA ALA A 128 10.38 6.59 -2.73
C ALA A 128 11.16 7.63 -3.55
N VAL A 129 11.49 8.80 -3.00
CA VAL A 129 12.16 9.90 -3.75
C VAL A 129 13.50 9.44 -4.32
N GLU A 130 14.32 8.72 -3.54
CA GLU A 130 15.63 8.27 -4.00
C GLU A 130 15.51 7.13 -5.03
N LEU A 131 14.53 6.23 -4.86
CA LEU A 131 14.26 5.16 -5.84
C LEU A 131 13.90 5.73 -7.22
N LEU A 132 13.10 6.80 -7.25
CA LEU A 132 12.73 7.49 -8.50
C LEU A 132 13.93 8.19 -9.14
N LYS A 133 14.83 8.78 -8.35
CA LYS A 133 16.08 9.39 -8.86
C LYS A 133 17.01 8.34 -9.46
N GLU A 134 17.15 7.19 -8.77
CA GLU A 134 17.93 6.05 -9.26
C GLU A 134 17.44 5.57 -10.63
N GLU A 135 16.13 5.55 -10.85
CA GLU A 135 15.48 5.13 -12.11
C GLU A 135 15.36 6.24 -13.16
N GLY A 136 15.79 7.45 -12.83
CA GLY A 136 15.82 8.59 -13.76
C GLY A 136 14.46 9.14 -14.11
N ILE A 137 13.53 9.09 -13.18
CA ILE A 137 12.16 9.55 -13.40
C ILE A 137 12.14 11.08 -13.51
N ASP A 138 11.43 11.57 -14.51
CA ASP A 138 11.16 13.00 -14.75
C ASP A 138 9.72 13.36 -14.33
N LEU A 139 8.77 12.44 -14.53
CA LEU A 139 7.34 12.60 -14.23
C LEU A 139 6.87 11.52 -13.26
N VAL A 140 6.24 11.95 -12.16
CA VAL A 140 5.55 11.08 -11.21
C VAL A 140 4.05 11.28 -11.31
N VAL A 141 3.33 10.21 -11.61
CA VAL A 141 1.87 10.15 -11.59
C VAL A 141 1.42 9.50 -10.29
N PHE A 142 0.76 10.27 -9.42
CA PHE A 142 0.14 9.73 -8.22
C PHE A 142 -1.25 9.19 -8.56
N LYS A 143 -1.41 7.86 -8.70
CA LYS A 143 -2.74 7.26 -8.82
C LYS A 143 -3.39 7.20 -7.44
N VAL A 144 -4.43 7.99 -7.21
CA VAL A 144 -5.05 8.15 -5.89
C VAL A 144 -6.32 7.32 -5.80
N ASN A 145 -6.39 6.44 -4.80
CA ASN A 145 -7.60 5.71 -4.43
C ASN A 145 -7.69 5.56 -2.91
N SER A 146 -8.28 6.56 -2.27
CA SER A 146 -8.42 6.64 -0.82
C SER A 146 -9.69 7.37 -0.38
N GLY A 147 -10.35 6.79 0.62
CA GLY A 147 -11.49 7.39 1.32
C GLY A 147 -11.12 8.43 2.37
N GLY A 148 -9.82 8.67 2.60
CA GLY A 148 -9.31 9.56 3.65
C GLY A 148 -8.71 8.81 4.83
N GLY A 149 -8.67 9.47 5.99
CA GLY A 149 -7.99 8.96 7.18
C GLY A 149 -7.56 10.08 8.12
N TYR A 150 -6.37 9.97 8.68
CA TYR A 150 -5.94 10.83 9.77
C TYR A 150 -5.49 12.23 9.34
N LEU A 151 -6.13 13.26 9.89
CA LEU A 151 -5.80 14.67 9.65
C LEU A 151 -4.36 15.05 10.07
N ILE A 152 -3.72 14.26 10.94
CA ILE A 152 -2.32 14.51 11.34
C ILE A 152 -1.34 14.24 10.20
N GLU A 153 -1.73 13.40 9.23
CA GLU A 153 -0.85 13.01 8.14
C GLU A 153 -0.88 13.99 6.97
N ILE A 154 -1.98 14.76 6.80
CA ILE A 154 -2.17 15.62 5.60
C ILE A 154 -1.04 16.62 5.40
N GLN A 155 -0.54 17.21 6.51
CA GLN A 155 0.55 18.18 6.44
C GLN A 155 1.87 17.49 6.09
N GLN A 156 2.11 16.30 6.63
CA GLN A 156 3.33 15.55 6.37
C GLN A 156 3.39 15.08 4.91
N ILE A 157 2.29 14.55 4.36
CA ILE A 157 2.22 14.19 2.95
C ILE A 157 2.40 15.43 2.08
N SER A 158 1.70 16.53 2.39
CA SER A 158 1.88 17.79 1.65
C SER A 158 3.32 18.31 1.70
N ASP A 159 4.00 18.17 2.85
CA ASP A 159 5.40 18.59 2.98
C ASP A 159 6.34 17.73 2.14
N VAL A 160 6.13 16.41 2.06
CA VAL A 160 6.93 15.54 1.18
C VAL A 160 6.67 15.86 -0.29
N LEU A 161 5.39 16.02 -0.69
CA LEU A 161 5.03 16.36 -2.06
C LEU A 161 5.63 17.71 -2.49
N GLU A 162 5.49 18.73 -1.65
CA GLU A 162 5.95 20.08 -1.94
C GLU A 162 7.48 20.21 -1.91
N ASN A 163 8.13 19.69 -0.87
CA ASN A 163 9.54 19.98 -0.61
C ASN A 163 10.48 18.95 -1.22
N GLU A 164 9.97 17.78 -1.60
CA GLU A 164 10.82 16.67 -2.07
C GLU A 164 10.40 16.18 -3.45
N PHE A 165 9.11 16.02 -3.75
CA PHE A 165 8.71 15.59 -5.08
C PHE A 165 8.78 16.72 -6.12
N LYS A 166 8.07 17.83 -5.91
CA LYS A 166 8.02 18.93 -6.89
C LYS A 166 9.39 19.50 -7.29
N PRO A 167 10.41 19.59 -6.39
CA PRO A 167 11.73 20.08 -6.80
C PRO A 167 12.51 19.11 -7.68
N ASN A 168 12.16 17.82 -7.65
CA ASN A 168 12.89 16.77 -8.37
C ASN A 168 12.11 16.24 -9.59
N PHE A 169 10.78 16.31 -9.57
CA PHE A 169 9.92 15.68 -10.57
C PHE A 169 8.79 16.62 -10.98
N ARG A 170 8.31 16.48 -12.21
CA ARG A 170 6.96 16.91 -12.54
C ARG A 170 5.99 15.96 -11.84
N THR A 171 4.97 16.50 -11.20
CA THR A 171 4.02 15.69 -10.42
C THR A 171 2.60 15.95 -10.88
N ILE A 172 1.82 14.89 -11.07
CA ILE A 172 0.40 14.97 -11.37
C ILE A 172 -0.40 14.01 -10.48
N ALA A 173 -1.67 14.31 -10.26
CA ALA A 173 -2.60 13.39 -9.62
C ALA A 173 -3.50 12.72 -10.66
N TRP A 174 -3.72 11.41 -10.54
CA TRP A 174 -4.68 10.65 -11.33
C TRP A 174 -5.73 10.02 -10.40
N ILE A 175 -6.91 10.62 -10.37
CA ILE A 175 -7.90 10.44 -9.31
C ILE A 175 -8.92 9.36 -9.66
N ASP A 176 -8.82 8.22 -8.99
CA ASP A 176 -9.88 7.22 -8.91
C ASP A 176 -10.84 7.55 -7.77
N SER A 177 -10.29 7.86 -6.60
CA SER A 177 -11.04 8.34 -5.43
C SER A 177 -10.11 9.11 -4.51
N ALA A 178 -10.43 10.36 -4.22
CA ALA A 178 -9.68 11.21 -3.28
C ALA A 178 -10.67 11.91 -2.36
N ILE A 179 -11.06 11.24 -1.29
CA ILE A 179 -12.05 11.75 -0.33
C ILE A 179 -11.39 12.13 0.99
N SER A 180 -11.92 13.17 1.64
CA SER A 180 -11.52 13.60 2.98
C SER A 180 -10.02 13.92 3.06
N ALA A 181 -9.28 13.32 4.00
CA ALA A 181 -7.85 13.53 4.17
C ALA A 181 -7.02 13.20 2.89
N ALA A 182 -7.53 12.34 2.00
CA ALA A 182 -6.86 12.06 0.74
C ALA A 182 -6.93 13.27 -0.20
N ALA A 183 -8.13 13.82 -0.40
CA ALA A 183 -8.36 15.07 -1.13
C ALA A 183 -7.47 16.19 -0.58
N MET A 184 -7.45 16.34 0.74
CA MET A 184 -6.64 17.34 1.44
C MET A 184 -5.13 17.18 1.16
N SER A 185 -4.63 15.94 1.14
CA SER A 185 -3.21 15.67 0.94
C SER A 185 -2.81 15.93 -0.52
N THR A 186 -3.61 15.44 -1.46
CA THR A 186 -3.31 15.46 -2.90
C THR A 186 -3.59 16.80 -3.55
N LEU A 187 -4.33 17.70 -2.88
CA LEU A 187 -4.48 19.10 -3.29
C LEU A 187 -3.14 19.85 -3.36
N THR A 188 -2.06 19.30 -2.82
CA THR A 188 -0.70 19.84 -3.02
C THR A 188 -0.27 19.76 -4.49
N LEU A 189 -0.83 18.85 -5.29
CA LEU A 189 -0.45 18.60 -6.68
C LEU A 189 -1.17 19.58 -7.62
N ASP A 190 -0.44 20.15 -8.58
CA ASP A 190 -0.96 21.23 -9.45
C ASP A 190 -1.89 20.67 -10.54
N ASN A 191 -1.44 19.62 -11.23
CA ASN A 191 -2.20 19.03 -12.33
C ASN A 191 -2.97 17.81 -11.83
N ILE A 192 -4.29 17.91 -11.89
CA ILE A 192 -5.21 16.85 -11.47
C ILE A 192 -5.93 16.33 -12.71
N TYR A 193 -5.87 15.01 -12.91
CA TYR A 193 -6.63 14.28 -13.92
C TYR A 193 -7.57 13.32 -13.21
N PHE A 194 -8.79 13.18 -13.71
CA PHE A 194 -9.77 12.26 -13.13
C PHE A 194 -9.85 10.96 -13.93
N MET A 195 -10.13 9.85 -13.26
CA MET A 195 -10.73 8.70 -13.93
C MET A 195 -12.21 9.00 -14.24
N PRO A 196 -12.86 8.33 -15.20
CA PRO A 196 -14.23 8.64 -15.60
C PRO A 196 -15.25 8.65 -14.45
N ARG A 197 -15.05 7.80 -13.44
CA ARG A 197 -15.87 7.72 -12.22
C ARG A 197 -15.18 8.30 -10.98
N GLY A 198 -14.11 9.06 -11.21
CA GLY A 198 -13.31 9.68 -10.18
C GLY A 198 -14.11 10.65 -9.32
N ASN A 199 -13.76 10.74 -8.05
CA ASN A 199 -14.33 11.72 -7.13
C ASN A 199 -13.24 12.40 -6.28
N PHE A 200 -13.45 13.67 -5.97
CA PHE A 200 -12.51 14.46 -5.19
C PHE A 200 -13.24 15.43 -4.26
N GLY A 201 -12.89 15.45 -2.98
CA GLY A 201 -13.45 16.43 -2.04
C GLY A 201 -13.99 15.76 -0.77
N ALA A 202 -15.16 16.19 -0.29
CA ALA A 202 -15.71 15.78 1.00
C ALA A 202 -14.68 15.88 2.15
N ALA A 203 -13.92 16.97 2.15
CA ALA A 203 -12.82 17.32 3.07
C ALA A 203 -13.31 17.72 4.47
N THR A 204 -14.29 17.02 5.04
CA THR A 204 -14.82 17.33 6.36
C THR A 204 -13.95 16.76 7.48
N GLY A 205 -13.65 17.60 8.48
CA GLY A 205 -12.88 17.19 9.66
C GLY A 205 -13.79 16.57 10.74
N TRP A 206 -13.55 15.30 11.07
CA TRP A 206 -14.29 14.57 12.10
C TRP A 206 -13.35 14.12 13.24
N SER A 207 -13.88 14.03 14.46
CA SER A 207 -13.19 13.55 15.66
C SER A 207 -13.98 12.42 16.33
N GLY A 208 -13.26 11.39 16.81
CA GLY A 208 -13.86 10.27 17.54
C GLY A 208 -14.99 9.58 16.77
N ASN A 209 -16.16 9.44 17.41
CA ASN A 209 -17.38 8.84 16.83
C ASN A 209 -18.09 9.79 15.84
N LEU A 210 -17.38 10.30 14.83
CA LEU A 210 -17.92 11.21 13.82
C LEU A 210 -18.52 12.50 14.41
N VAL A 211 -17.87 13.06 15.44
CA VAL A 211 -18.21 14.40 15.93
C VAL A 211 -17.40 15.41 15.13
N ALA A 212 -18.08 16.29 14.39
CA ALA A 212 -17.42 17.35 13.63
C ALA A 212 -16.44 18.11 14.53
N VAL A 213 -15.20 18.30 14.05
CA VAL A 213 -14.19 19.10 14.77
C VAL A 213 -14.73 20.52 14.92
N LYS A 214 -14.58 21.13 16.10
CA LYS A 214 -15.07 22.49 16.39
C LYS A 214 -13.99 23.35 17.04
N GLY A 215 -14.16 24.67 16.94
CA GLY A 215 -13.29 25.64 17.61
C GLY A 215 -11.87 25.63 17.04
N ARG A 216 -10.85 25.84 17.90
CA ARG A 216 -9.45 26.04 17.48
C ARG A 216 -8.90 24.93 16.57
N ALA A 217 -9.22 23.67 16.85
CA ALA A 217 -8.73 22.56 16.05
C ALA A 217 -9.30 22.56 14.62
N LEU A 218 -10.50 23.13 14.42
CA LEU A 218 -11.10 23.29 13.10
C LEU A 218 -10.42 24.43 12.33
N GLU A 219 -10.19 25.56 12.99
CA GLU A 219 -9.45 26.69 12.42
C GLU A 219 -8.03 26.30 12.02
N ASP A 220 -7.34 25.47 12.81
CA ASP A 220 -6.03 24.94 12.46
C ASP A 220 -6.07 24.08 11.18
N VAL A 221 -7.14 23.33 10.96
CA VAL A 221 -7.32 22.54 9.73
C VAL A 221 -7.59 23.46 8.53
N TYR A 222 -8.33 24.56 8.71
CA TYR A 222 -8.57 25.54 7.64
C TYR A 222 -7.32 26.29 7.25
N TYR A 223 -6.56 26.74 8.24
CA TYR A 223 -5.26 27.34 7.98
C TYR A 223 -4.33 26.40 7.22
N LYS A 224 -4.28 25.12 7.60
CA LYS A 224 -3.53 24.10 6.86
C LYS A 224 -4.05 23.94 5.43
N MET A 225 -5.36 23.89 5.23
CA MET A 225 -5.92 23.71 3.89
C MET A 225 -5.71 24.90 2.98
N GLU A 226 -5.76 26.13 3.47
CA GLU A 226 -5.39 27.30 2.68
C GLU A 226 -3.91 27.23 2.25
N LYS A 227 -3.02 26.81 3.15
CA LYS A 227 -1.60 26.60 2.83
C LYS A 227 -1.43 25.52 1.76
N ILE A 228 -2.08 24.37 1.92
CA ILE A 228 -1.95 23.23 0.99
C ILE A 228 -2.56 23.57 -0.38
N SER A 229 -3.73 24.22 -0.40
CA SER A 229 -4.37 24.69 -1.64
C SER A 229 -3.44 25.60 -2.43
N ARG A 230 -2.78 26.55 -1.77
CA ARG A 230 -1.81 27.46 -2.40
C ARG A 230 -0.59 26.73 -2.96
N ARG A 231 -0.11 25.68 -2.28
CA ARG A 231 1.00 24.85 -2.80
C ARG A 231 0.66 24.18 -4.12
N GLY A 232 -0.59 23.73 -4.27
CA GLY A 232 -1.12 23.18 -5.52
C GLY A 232 -1.66 24.21 -6.51
N HIS A 233 -1.50 25.51 -6.24
CA HIS A 233 -2.09 26.60 -7.03
C HIS A 233 -3.64 26.52 -7.18
N HIS A 234 -4.31 25.85 -6.26
CA HIS A 234 -5.77 25.75 -6.25
C HIS A 234 -6.40 26.91 -5.49
N PRO A 235 -7.51 27.51 -5.98
CA PRO A 235 -8.23 28.57 -5.29
C PRO A 235 -8.74 28.12 -3.90
N PRO A 236 -8.42 28.83 -2.81
CA PRO A 236 -8.86 28.46 -1.46
C PRO A 236 -10.37 28.33 -1.28
N GLU A 237 -11.17 28.98 -2.13
CA GLU A 237 -12.64 28.91 -2.15
C GLU A 237 -13.13 27.48 -2.41
N VAL A 238 -12.43 26.74 -3.28
CA VAL A 238 -12.77 25.36 -3.65
C VAL A 238 -12.62 24.44 -2.44
N ILE A 239 -11.46 24.46 -1.78
CA ILE A 239 -11.25 23.61 -0.61
C ILE A 239 -12.18 24.00 0.54
N LYS A 240 -12.48 25.28 0.73
CA LYS A 240 -13.47 25.73 1.73
C LYS A 240 -14.85 25.10 1.50
N ALA A 241 -15.31 25.05 0.26
CA ALA A 241 -16.58 24.39 -0.10
C ALA A 241 -16.54 22.86 0.06
N MET A 242 -15.36 22.24 0.01
CA MET A 242 -15.20 20.82 0.34
C MET A 242 -15.15 20.54 1.85
N GLN A 243 -14.89 21.56 2.69
CA GLN A 243 -14.84 21.41 4.15
C GLN A 243 -16.18 21.78 4.83
N HIS A 244 -17.01 22.57 4.15
CA HIS A 244 -18.24 23.14 4.66
C HIS A 244 -19.29 23.28 3.58
N ASN A 245 -20.56 23.23 3.99
CA ASN A 245 -21.69 23.54 3.11
C ASN A 245 -21.65 25.06 2.84
N LYS A 246 -20.90 25.43 1.82
CA LYS A 246 -20.68 26.81 1.38
C LYS A 246 -21.07 26.93 -0.07
N GLU A 247 -21.77 28.02 -0.37
CA GLU A 247 -22.01 28.45 -1.73
C GLU A 247 -20.68 28.63 -2.47
N LEU A 248 -20.64 28.13 -3.69
CA LEU A 248 -19.52 28.28 -4.60
C LEU A 248 -20.07 28.39 -6.02
N SER A 249 -19.73 29.48 -6.70
CA SER A 249 -19.99 29.67 -8.11
C SER A 249 -18.71 30.10 -8.82
N TYR A 250 -18.70 30.04 -10.14
CA TYR A 250 -17.56 30.46 -10.94
C TYR A 250 -18.00 31.08 -12.27
N ASP A 251 -17.13 31.93 -12.80
CA ASP A 251 -17.15 32.39 -14.18
C ASP A 251 -15.97 31.76 -14.93
N VAL A 252 -16.11 31.59 -16.24
CA VAL A 252 -15.03 31.21 -17.14
C VAL A 252 -14.82 32.35 -18.12
N ASP A 253 -13.61 32.88 -18.20
CA ASP A 253 -13.26 33.85 -19.22
C ASP A 253 -13.14 33.12 -20.59
N GLU A 254 -14.00 33.46 -21.55
CA GLU A 254 -14.07 32.76 -22.84
C GLU A 254 -12.81 32.95 -23.71
N GLU A 255 -12.06 34.04 -23.51
CA GLU A 255 -10.87 34.34 -24.32
C GLU A 255 -9.62 33.63 -23.78
N THR A 256 -9.48 33.56 -22.45
CA THR A 256 -8.28 33.05 -21.77
C THR A 256 -8.47 31.66 -21.18
N GLY A 257 -9.71 31.23 -20.93
CA GLY A 257 -10.04 30.03 -20.17
C GLY A 257 -9.79 30.14 -18.67
N GLU A 258 -9.45 31.33 -18.15
CA GLU A 258 -9.22 31.54 -16.72
C GLU A 258 -10.54 31.39 -15.94
N VAL A 259 -10.51 30.60 -14.86
CA VAL A 259 -11.67 30.36 -14.01
C VAL A 259 -11.57 31.19 -12.74
N LYS A 260 -12.61 31.97 -12.47
CA LYS A 260 -12.70 32.78 -11.26
C LYS A 260 -13.80 32.27 -10.36
N PHE A 261 -13.42 31.87 -9.14
CA PHE A 261 -14.34 31.35 -8.14
C PHE A 261 -14.87 32.44 -7.21
N TYR A 262 -16.12 32.27 -6.77
CA TYR A 262 -16.81 33.14 -5.82
C TYR A 262 -17.43 32.31 -4.71
N GLN A 263 -17.18 32.69 -3.45
CA GLN A 263 -17.78 32.03 -2.28
C GLN A 263 -19.22 32.52 -2.01
N ASN A 264 -20.04 32.55 -3.05
CA ASN A 264 -21.46 32.93 -3.09
C ASN A 264 -22.06 32.40 -4.42
N LEU A 265 -23.27 32.83 -4.78
CA LEU A 265 -23.94 32.45 -6.04
C LEU A 265 -23.92 33.55 -7.12
N SER A 266 -22.91 34.45 -7.13
CA SER A 266 -22.86 35.55 -8.10
C SER A 266 -22.23 35.19 -9.44
N GLY A 267 -21.52 34.05 -9.54
CA GLY A 267 -20.96 33.57 -10.79
C GLY A 267 -22.02 32.97 -11.72
N GLU A 268 -21.67 32.85 -12.99
CA GLU A 268 -22.52 32.31 -14.05
C GLU A 268 -22.90 30.84 -13.78
N TYR A 269 -21.94 30.05 -13.29
CA TYR A 269 -22.12 28.63 -13.02
C TYR A 269 -22.13 28.35 -11.52
N ILE A 270 -23.21 27.77 -11.01
CA ILE A 270 -23.29 27.30 -9.61
C ILE A 270 -22.61 25.94 -9.50
N LEU A 271 -21.59 25.86 -8.66
CA LEU A 271 -20.85 24.62 -8.39
C LEU A 271 -21.27 23.96 -7.08
N ASN A 272 -21.62 24.76 -6.08
CA ASN A 272 -22.25 24.30 -4.83
C ASN A 272 -23.27 25.34 -4.37
N ASP A 273 -24.48 24.91 -4.02
CA ASP A 273 -25.55 25.80 -3.52
C ASP A 273 -25.46 26.03 -1.99
N GLY A 274 -24.46 25.42 -1.35
CA GLY A 274 -24.26 25.51 0.10
C GLY A 274 -25.19 24.61 0.91
N THR A 275 -25.91 23.68 0.28
CA THR A 275 -26.71 22.66 0.99
C THR A 275 -25.87 21.45 1.39
N ASP A 276 -24.94 21.05 0.53
CA ASP A 276 -24.06 19.89 0.69
C ASP A 276 -22.58 20.27 0.70
N ILE A 277 -21.75 19.32 1.11
CA ILE A 277 -20.30 19.42 0.99
C ILE A 277 -19.90 19.17 -0.47
N LEU A 278 -19.08 20.07 -1.04
CA LEU A 278 -18.58 19.89 -2.39
C LEU A 278 -17.79 18.59 -2.53
N THR A 279 -18.23 17.77 -3.48
CA THR A 279 -17.50 16.61 -3.96
C THR A 279 -17.56 16.65 -5.48
N PHE A 280 -16.40 16.85 -6.10
CA PHE A 280 -16.30 16.81 -7.55
C PHE A 280 -16.50 15.40 -8.06
N ASN A 281 -17.11 15.32 -9.25
CA ASN A 281 -16.88 14.22 -10.17
C ASN A 281 -16.00 14.73 -11.33
N SER A 282 -15.61 13.83 -12.24
CA SER A 282 -14.76 14.17 -13.40
C SER A 282 -15.32 15.31 -14.25
N GLN A 283 -16.64 15.34 -14.49
CA GLN A 283 -17.28 16.36 -15.33
C GLN A 283 -17.30 17.73 -14.66
N SER A 284 -17.72 17.81 -13.40
CA SER A 284 -17.78 19.10 -12.69
C SER A 284 -16.40 19.67 -12.41
N ALA A 285 -15.41 18.81 -12.12
CA ALA A 285 -14.02 19.23 -11.98
C ALA A 285 -13.45 19.82 -13.28
N GLN A 286 -13.74 19.19 -14.42
CA GLN A 286 -13.26 19.68 -15.71
C GLN A 286 -14.00 20.96 -16.14
N ALA A 287 -15.31 21.04 -15.91
CA ALA A 287 -16.12 22.21 -16.29
C ALA A 287 -15.68 23.50 -15.59
N CYS A 288 -15.22 23.42 -14.33
CA CYS A 288 -14.70 24.57 -13.60
C CYS A 288 -13.17 24.70 -13.64
N GLY A 289 -12.48 23.99 -14.53
CA GLY A 289 -11.02 24.08 -14.68
C GLY A 289 -10.22 23.52 -13.49
N PHE A 290 -10.84 22.84 -12.53
CA PHE A 290 -10.14 22.15 -11.43
C PHE A 290 -9.38 20.89 -11.90
N SER A 291 -9.86 20.25 -12.97
CA SER A 291 -9.22 19.11 -13.61
C SER A 291 -8.69 19.47 -15.00
N ALA A 292 -7.46 19.02 -15.29
CA ALA A 292 -6.83 19.15 -16.60
C ALA A 292 -7.35 18.12 -17.63
N GLY A 293 -8.10 17.11 -17.19
CA GLY A 293 -8.72 16.15 -18.10
C GLY A 293 -9.24 14.89 -17.42
N THR A 294 -9.80 14.00 -18.24
CA THR A 294 -10.32 12.70 -17.79
C THR A 294 -9.67 11.57 -18.58
N ALA A 295 -9.07 10.61 -17.89
CA ALA A 295 -8.43 9.42 -18.47
C ALA A 295 -8.76 8.18 -17.65
N GLY A 296 -9.32 7.15 -18.28
CA GLY A 296 -9.66 5.87 -17.65
C GLY A 296 -8.55 4.82 -17.72
N THR A 297 -7.57 5.01 -18.60
CA THR A 297 -6.41 4.11 -18.74
C THR A 297 -5.09 4.88 -18.80
N LEU A 298 -3.97 4.17 -18.67
CA LEU A 298 -2.65 4.76 -18.78
C LEU A 298 -2.40 5.33 -20.19
N GLU A 299 -2.94 4.67 -21.22
CA GLU A 299 -2.85 5.10 -22.61
C GLU A 299 -3.62 6.41 -22.84
N GLU A 300 -4.84 6.53 -22.31
CA GLU A 300 -5.61 7.77 -22.37
C GLU A 300 -4.90 8.91 -21.63
N LEU A 301 -4.31 8.62 -20.46
CA LEU A 301 -3.54 9.61 -19.71
C LEU A 301 -2.28 10.02 -20.47
N THR A 302 -1.58 9.08 -21.09
CA THR A 302 -0.41 9.32 -21.94
C THR A 302 -0.77 10.29 -23.07
N ALA A 303 -1.87 10.02 -23.78
CA ALA A 303 -2.33 10.87 -24.88
C ALA A 303 -2.67 12.32 -24.45
N LEU A 304 -3.11 12.52 -23.20
CA LEU A 304 -3.34 13.86 -22.65
C LEU A 304 -2.04 14.60 -22.27
N LEU A 305 -1.02 13.86 -21.86
CA LEU A 305 0.22 14.43 -21.33
C LEU A 305 1.26 14.73 -22.41
N GLU A 306 1.46 13.82 -23.36
CA GLU A 306 2.49 13.91 -24.41
C GLU A 306 2.52 15.25 -25.17
N PRO A 307 1.39 15.90 -25.51
CA PRO A 307 1.40 17.20 -26.17
C PRO A 307 2.16 18.29 -25.39
N SER A 308 2.23 18.17 -24.06
CA SER A 308 2.85 19.16 -23.18
C SER A 308 4.26 18.77 -22.69
N ILE A 309 4.60 17.48 -22.73
CA ILE A 309 5.85 16.98 -22.12
C ILE A 309 6.72 16.11 -23.05
N GLY A 310 6.30 15.85 -24.29
CA GLY A 310 6.99 14.97 -25.21
C GLY A 310 6.63 13.49 -25.01
N GLU A 311 7.28 12.61 -25.76
CA GLU A 311 7.07 11.16 -25.71
C GLU A 311 7.29 10.62 -24.28
N ILE A 312 6.44 9.69 -23.82
CA ILE A 312 6.54 9.15 -22.46
C ILE A 312 7.06 7.71 -22.47
N GLU A 313 8.14 7.49 -21.72
CA GLU A 313 8.63 6.14 -21.38
C GLU A 313 8.17 5.78 -19.97
N TRP A 314 7.21 4.85 -19.86
CA TRP A 314 6.76 4.33 -18.56
C TRP A 314 7.75 3.30 -17.99
N VAL A 315 8.40 3.67 -16.90
CA VAL A 315 9.46 2.86 -16.26
C VAL A 315 8.87 1.80 -15.34
N GLY A 316 9.42 0.58 -15.41
CA GLY A 316 9.08 -0.52 -14.52
C GLY A 316 8.80 -1.84 -15.23
N GLU A 317 8.42 -2.84 -14.44
CA GLU A 317 8.08 -4.18 -14.94
C GLU A 317 6.58 -4.35 -15.12
N LYS A 318 6.17 -5.17 -16.09
CA LYS A 318 4.75 -5.54 -16.25
C LYS A 318 4.37 -6.57 -15.19
N VAL A 319 3.53 -6.18 -14.25
CA VAL A 319 3.00 -7.06 -13.20
C VAL A 319 1.57 -7.48 -13.54
N SER A 320 1.27 -8.77 -13.41
CA SER A 320 -0.07 -9.30 -13.70
C SER A 320 -1.13 -8.64 -12.83
N GLY A 321 -2.19 -8.12 -13.47
CA GLY A 321 -3.30 -7.45 -12.79
C GLY A 321 -3.05 -5.96 -12.48
N VAL A 322 -1.86 -5.42 -12.77
CA VAL A 322 -1.55 -3.99 -12.64
C VAL A 322 -1.60 -3.35 -14.03
N PRO A 323 -2.40 -2.29 -14.25
CA PRO A 323 -2.58 -1.69 -15.57
C PRO A 323 -1.46 -0.73 -15.99
N TYR A 324 -0.38 -0.64 -15.21
CA TYR A 324 0.79 0.19 -15.47
C TYR A 324 2.07 -0.55 -15.06
N PRO A 325 3.24 -0.18 -15.62
CA PRO A 325 4.52 -0.72 -15.18
C PRO A 325 4.81 -0.39 -13.70
N VAL A 326 5.39 -1.35 -12.99
CA VAL A 326 5.77 -1.23 -11.58
C VAL A 326 7.27 -0.94 -11.50
N CYS A 327 7.61 0.31 -11.19
CA CYS A 327 8.98 0.75 -10.91
C CYS A 327 9.39 0.39 -9.47
N LYS A 328 10.67 0.60 -9.11
CA LYS A 328 11.16 0.33 -7.74
C LYS A 328 10.37 1.10 -6.68
N ALA A 329 10.06 2.36 -6.95
CA ALA A 329 9.29 3.20 -6.04
C ALA A 329 7.85 2.71 -5.83
N GLU A 330 7.18 2.24 -6.88
CA GLU A 330 5.84 1.66 -6.77
C GLU A 330 5.86 0.31 -6.05
N GLN A 331 6.85 -0.53 -6.35
CA GLN A 331 7.05 -1.79 -5.63
C GLN A 331 7.23 -1.54 -4.12
N HIS A 332 8.00 -0.51 -3.75
CA HIS A 332 8.17 -0.09 -2.37
C HIS A 332 6.83 0.34 -1.72
N GLN A 333 5.99 1.10 -2.41
CA GLN A 333 4.65 1.45 -1.91
C GLN A 333 3.76 0.22 -1.71
N LEU A 334 3.76 -0.72 -2.67
CA LEU A 334 2.99 -1.96 -2.60
C LEU A 334 3.41 -2.80 -1.39
N ASP A 335 4.71 -2.92 -1.14
CA ASP A 335 5.24 -3.72 -0.04
C ASP A 335 5.01 -3.04 1.32
N TRP A 336 5.11 -1.70 1.38
CA TRP A 336 4.68 -0.92 2.55
C TRP A 336 3.23 -1.24 2.92
N ARG A 337 2.30 -1.15 1.96
CA ARG A 337 0.87 -1.39 2.23
C ARG A 337 0.60 -2.82 2.67
N LYS A 338 1.22 -3.82 2.01
CA LYS A 338 1.12 -5.23 2.42
C LYS A 338 1.60 -5.44 3.86
N GLU A 339 2.72 -4.82 4.22
CA GLU A 339 3.27 -4.91 5.57
C GLU A 339 2.36 -4.22 6.60
N VAL A 340 1.86 -3.02 6.30
CA VAL A 340 0.89 -2.32 7.18
C VAL A 340 -0.37 -3.15 7.41
N ASP A 341 -0.96 -3.70 6.34
CA ASP A 341 -2.16 -4.55 6.43
C ASP A 341 -1.89 -5.82 7.24
N PHE A 342 -0.71 -6.42 7.06
CA PHE A 342 -0.28 -7.59 7.82
C PHE A 342 -0.13 -7.26 9.31
N GLN A 343 0.51 -6.14 9.64
CA GLN A 343 0.68 -5.70 11.02
C GLN A 343 -0.66 -5.34 11.68
N GLU A 344 -1.57 -4.69 10.95
CA GLU A 344 -2.89 -4.35 11.48
C GLU A 344 -3.70 -5.59 11.88
N LYS A 345 -3.74 -6.60 11.01
CA LYS A 345 -4.40 -7.87 11.30
C LYS A 345 -3.79 -8.56 12.53
N ARG A 346 -2.46 -8.52 12.67
CA ARG A 346 -1.76 -9.17 13.78
C ARG A 346 -1.78 -8.38 15.07
N PHE A 347 -1.96 -7.06 15.01
CA PHE A 347 -1.96 -6.21 16.19
C PHE A 347 -3.06 -6.65 17.17
N GLY A 348 -4.28 -6.88 16.67
CA GLY A 348 -5.40 -7.36 17.48
C GLY A 348 -5.07 -8.68 18.20
N GLU A 349 -4.50 -9.64 17.48
CA GLU A 349 -4.10 -10.93 18.04
C GLU A 349 -3.00 -10.81 19.11
N ILE A 350 -1.97 -10.01 18.83
CA ILE A 350 -0.83 -9.83 19.72
C ILE A 350 -1.26 -9.07 20.97
N ARG A 351 -2.11 -8.06 20.83
CA ARG A 351 -2.69 -7.32 21.95
C ARG A 351 -3.57 -8.22 22.82
N ALA A 352 -4.41 -9.07 22.22
CA ALA A 352 -5.23 -10.04 22.97
C ALA A 352 -4.35 -11.02 23.76
N LYS A 353 -3.31 -11.56 23.13
CA LYS A 353 -2.34 -12.45 23.79
C LYS A 353 -1.61 -11.74 24.93
N TYR A 354 -1.16 -10.50 24.70
CA TYR A 354 -0.56 -9.66 25.74
C TYR A 354 -1.48 -9.51 26.96
N MET A 355 -2.73 -9.11 26.74
CA MET A 355 -3.72 -8.92 27.82
C MET A 355 -4.00 -10.21 28.58
N MET A 356 -4.09 -11.34 27.88
CA MET A 356 -4.28 -12.66 28.49
C MET A 356 -3.10 -13.04 29.40
N GLU A 357 -1.86 -12.81 28.98
CA GLU A 357 -0.68 -13.09 29.81
C GLU A 357 -0.63 -12.18 31.05
N ILE A 358 -1.02 -10.90 30.93
CA ILE A 358 -1.14 -9.99 32.07
C ILE A 358 -2.21 -10.47 33.06
N GLN A 359 -3.39 -10.88 32.57
CA GLN A 359 -4.46 -11.42 33.41
C GLN A 359 -4.04 -12.70 34.12
N ASN A 360 -3.37 -13.61 33.41
CA ASN A 360 -2.85 -14.84 34.01
C ASN A 360 -1.81 -14.54 35.10
N ALA A 361 -0.88 -13.61 34.85
CA ALA A 361 0.07 -13.16 35.86
C ALA A 361 -0.62 -12.61 37.11
N GLN A 362 -1.71 -11.85 36.95
CA GLN A 362 -2.48 -11.31 38.08
C GLN A 362 -3.22 -12.40 38.88
N SER A 363 -3.61 -13.50 38.23
CA SER A 363 -4.36 -14.60 38.88
C SER A 363 -3.50 -15.60 39.67
N VAL A 364 -2.18 -15.57 39.50
CA VAL A 364 -1.26 -16.49 40.19
C VAL A 364 -0.44 -15.78 41.28
N ASP A 365 0.11 -16.59 42.19
CA ASP A 365 1.03 -16.16 43.22
C ASP A 365 2.35 -15.64 42.62
N VAL A 366 3.00 -14.72 43.34
CA VAL A 366 4.19 -13.98 42.87
C VAL A 366 5.27 -14.89 42.31
N ALA A 367 5.53 -16.01 42.99
CA ALA A 367 6.54 -16.99 42.60
C ALA A 367 6.27 -17.64 41.24
N SER A 368 4.99 -17.71 40.83
CA SER A 368 4.54 -18.36 39.60
C SER A 368 4.36 -17.38 38.42
N ARG A 369 4.50 -16.07 38.64
CA ARG A 369 4.24 -15.03 37.61
C ARG A 369 5.27 -14.97 36.48
N GLY A 370 6.50 -15.39 36.76
CA GLY A 370 7.65 -15.11 35.89
C GLY A 370 7.48 -15.56 34.44
N GLY A 371 6.84 -16.71 34.21
CA GLY A 371 6.59 -17.24 32.86
C GLY A 371 5.60 -16.38 32.06
N PHE A 372 4.50 -15.96 32.69
CA PHE A 372 3.48 -15.10 32.08
C PHE A 372 4.05 -13.72 31.75
N LEU A 373 4.79 -13.11 32.69
CA LEU A 373 5.39 -11.79 32.49
C LEU A 373 6.43 -11.80 31.36
N ARG A 374 7.25 -12.85 31.24
CA ARG A 374 8.22 -12.97 30.12
C ARG A 374 7.52 -13.04 28.76
N ARG A 375 6.39 -13.75 28.66
CA ARG A 375 5.60 -13.80 27.42
C ARG A 375 4.93 -12.45 27.13
N ALA A 376 4.37 -11.78 28.15
CA ALA A 376 3.82 -10.44 28.03
C ALA A 376 4.86 -9.43 27.50
N GLU A 377 6.08 -9.44 28.05
CA GLU A 377 7.20 -8.62 27.56
C GLU A 377 7.51 -8.90 26.08
N GLY A 378 7.52 -10.18 25.68
CA GLY A 378 7.71 -10.57 24.29
C GLY A 378 6.63 -10.04 23.34
N TYR A 379 5.36 -10.05 23.75
CA TYR A 379 4.27 -9.45 22.98
C TYR A 379 4.36 -7.91 22.94
N LEU A 380 4.70 -7.27 24.06
CA LEU A 380 4.88 -5.82 24.11
C LEU A 380 6.06 -5.36 23.24
N ALA A 381 7.16 -6.11 23.20
CA ALA A 381 8.28 -5.85 22.30
C ALA A 381 7.88 -5.93 20.83
N ARG A 382 7.01 -6.89 20.45
CA ARG A 382 6.45 -6.97 19.09
C ARG A 382 5.58 -5.77 18.76
N ILE A 383 4.72 -5.32 19.70
CA ILE A 383 3.92 -4.10 19.53
C ILE A 383 4.84 -2.88 19.30
N LYS A 384 5.92 -2.74 20.09
CA LYS A 384 6.91 -1.66 19.91
C LYS A 384 7.57 -1.71 18.53
N GLN A 385 7.86 -2.90 18.02
CA GLN A 385 8.42 -3.07 16.68
C GLN A 385 7.42 -2.63 15.59
N MET A 386 6.13 -2.93 15.72
CA MET A 386 5.10 -2.45 14.79
C MET A 386 5.04 -0.92 14.76
N VAL A 387 5.07 -0.28 15.93
CA VAL A 387 5.11 1.19 16.05
C VAL A 387 6.36 1.78 15.42
N LYS A 388 7.51 1.08 15.48
CA LYS A 388 8.74 1.53 14.82
C LYS A 388 8.62 1.47 13.29
N ILE A 389 7.96 0.44 12.75
CA ILE A 389 7.77 0.27 11.30
C ILE A 389 6.86 1.37 10.77
N ASN A 390 5.70 1.54 11.40
CA ASN A 390 4.75 2.60 11.08
C ASN A 390 4.40 3.40 12.36
N PRO A 391 4.99 4.60 12.53
CA PRO A 391 4.78 5.45 13.70
C PRO A 391 3.32 5.78 14.00
N ASN A 392 2.46 5.83 12.98
CA ASN A 392 1.04 6.13 13.15
C ASN A 392 0.28 4.99 13.85
N PHE A 393 0.75 3.74 13.81
CA PHE A 393 0.25 2.70 14.73
C PHE A 393 0.43 3.10 16.19
N GLY A 394 1.57 3.72 16.51
CA GLY A 394 1.87 4.20 17.84
C GLY A 394 0.87 5.25 18.28
N LEU A 395 0.48 6.17 17.40
CA LEU A 395 -0.45 7.24 17.78
C LEU A 395 -1.85 6.73 18.12
N PHE A 396 -2.37 5.74 17.39
CA PHE A 396 -3.78 5.36 17.50
C PHE A 396 -4.02 4.02 18.20
N GLN A 397 -3.12 3.06 18.03
CA GLN A 397 -3.31 1.70 18.51
C GLN A 397 -2.49 1.40 19.77
N ALA A 398 -1.28 1.97 19.87
CA ALA A 398 -0.39 1.78 21.02
C ALA A 398 0.40 3.06 21.38
N PRO A 399 -0.27 4.09 21.96
CA PRO A 399 0.37 5.34 22.37
C PRO A 399 1.60 5.10 23.23
N LYS A 400 2.61 5.98 23.11
CA LYS A 400 3.85 5.88 23.89
C LYS A 400 3.54 5.80 25.38
N GLU A 401 2.57 6.58 25.85
CA GLU A 401 2.09 6.60 27.23
C GLU A 401 1.49 5.24 27.62
N TRP A 402 0.71 4.62 26.74
CA TRP A 402 0.16 3.27 26.97
C TRP A 402 1.28 2.23 27.08
N ILE A 403 2.28 2.29 26.18
CA ILE A 403 3.45 1.40 26.22
C ILE A 403 4.20 1.56 27.55
N LEU A 404 4.44 2.80 27.99
CA LEU A 404 5.12 3.07 29.27
C LEU A 404 4.31 2.56 30.47
N GLN A 405 2.99 2.74 30.45
CA GLN A 405 2.11 2.19 31.49
C GLN A 405 2.15 0.65 31.53
N GLN A 406 2.19 0.00 30.36
CA GLN A 406 2.32 -1.46 30.27
C GLN A 406 3.67 -1.95 30.79
N GLU A 407 4.76 -1.25 30.46
CA GLU A 407 6.09 -1.56 31.01
C GLU A 407 6.12 -1.43 32.53
N GLU A 408 5.51 -0.37 33.09
CA GLU A 408 5.46 -0.22 34.55
C GLU A 408 4.56 -1.26 35.22
N LEU A 409 3.41 -1.60 34.62
CA LEU A 409 2.55 -2.67 35.11
C LEU A 409 3.29 -4.01 35.23
N ILE A 410 4.09 -4.37 34.22
CA ILE A 410 4.92 -5.58 34.26
C ILE A 410 5.94 -5.51 35.41
N ARG A 411 6.56 -4.35 35.64
CA ARG A 411 7.49 -4.16 36.76
C ARG A 411 6.80 -4.26 38.12
N GLU A 412 5.62 -3.69 38.26
CA GLU A 412 4.83 -3.78 39.50
C GLU A 412 4.41 -5.21 39.81
N LEU A 413 3.90 -5.95 38.81
CA LEU A 413 3.50 -7.35 38.95
C LEU A 413 4.67 -8.30 39.27
N ARG A 414 5.91 -7.87 39.00
CA ARG A 414 7.12 -8.60 39.40
C ARG A 414 7.53 -8.31 40.85
N ARG A 415 7.17 -7.15 41.40
CA ARG A 415 7.52 -6.71 42.76
C ARG A 415 6.50 -7.16 43.81
N ARG A 416 5.22 -7.04 43.47
CA ARG A 416 4.08 -7.52 44.27
C ARG A 416 3.78 -8.97 43.95
#